data_AF-A0AAV2GYA1-F1
#
_entry.id   AF-A0AAV2GYA1-F1
#
_cell.length_a   1.000
_cell.length_b   1.000
_cell.length_c   1.000
_cell.angle_alpha   90.00
_cell.angle_beta   90.00
_cell.angle_gamma   90.00
#
_symmetry.space_group_name_H-M   'P 1'
#
loop_
_entity.id
_entity.type
_entity.pdbx_description
1 polymer ?
#
loop_
_entity_poly.entity_id
_entity_poly.type
_entity_poly.pdbx_seq_one_letter_code
_entity_poly.pdbx_strand_id
1 'polypeptide(L)'
;MERHAIQSTPRSLVLLVATVLLGMISSLPFVNARLDFVCEFGSMESTTTSDGRRVEFCRTHMDPAFMTKGDFIVARKNDACYECVCEEDIGLACCECPRRRRG
;
A
#
# COMPACT_ATOMS: atom_id res chain seq x y z
N MET A 1 4.46 59.74 -35.20
CA MET A 1 4.81 58.91 -34.02
C MET A 1 3.51 58.60 -33.31
N GLU A 2 2.87 57.48 -33.66
CA GLU A 2 1.62 57.04 -33.01
C GLU A 2 1.80 55.62 -32.50
N ARG A 3 1.29 55.44 -31.27
CA ARG A 3 1.62 54.36 -30.35
C ARG A 3 0.90 53.07 -30.76
N HIS A 4 1.65 51.97 -30.84
CA HIS A 4 1.09 50.63 -30.88
C HIS A 4 0.33 50.34 -29.58
N ALA A 5 -1.00 50.35 -29.63
CA ALA A 5 -1.83 49.81 -28.57
C ALA A 5 -1.76 48.28 -28.63
N ILE A 6 -0.98 47.70 -27.71
CA ILE A 6 -0.94 46.25 -27.49
C ILE A 6 -2.27 45.87 -26.84
N GLN A 7 -3.24 45.49 -27.67
CA GLN A 7 -4.51 44.95 -27.23
C GLN A 7 -4.28 43.50 -26.77
N SER A 8 -3.79 43.34 -25.54
CA SER A 8 -3.57 42.05 -24.92
C SER A 8 -4.93 41.37 -24.69
N THR A 9 -5.17 40.35 -25.50
CA THR A 9 -6.45 39.65 -25.64
C THR A 9 -6.90 38.97 -24.34
N PRO A 10 -8.17 39.12 -23.92
CA PRO A 10 -8.74 38.47 -22.72
C PRO A 10 -8.72 36.93 -22.79
N ARG A 11 -8.47 36.35 -23.97
CA ARG A 11 -8.34 34.91 -24.21
C ARG A 11 -7.19 34.27 -23.43
N SER A 12 -6.06 34.95 -23.30
CA SER A 12 -4.90 34.43 -22.58
C SER A 12 -5.16 34.34 -21.08
N LEU A 13 -5.95 35.28 -20.55
CA LEU A 13 -6.31 35.31 -19.13
C LEU A 13 -7.34 34.21 -18.79
N VAL A 14 -8.30 33.98 -19.68
CA VAL A 14 -9.28 32.88 -19.54
C VAL A 14 -8.59 31.51 -19.57
N LEU A 15 -7.64 31.30 -20.49
CA LEU A 15 -6.86 30.07 -20.57
C LEU A 15 -6.04 29.82 -19.30
N LEU A 16 -5.42 30.87 -18.75
CA LEU A 16 -4.59 30.78 -17.56
C LEU A 16 -5.43 30.48 -16.30
N VAL A 17 -6.62 31.07 -16.19
CA VAL A 17 -7.56 30.74 -15.12
C VAL A 17 -8.05 29.29 -15.24
N ALA A 18 -8.36 28.84 -16.46
CA ALA A 18 -8.80 27.46 -16.69
C ALA A 18 -7.73 26.42 -16.33
N THR A 19 -6.46 26.65 -16.66
CA THR A 19 -5.36 25.74 -16.30
C THR A 19 -5.09 25.71 -14.81
N VAL A 20 -5.18 26.85 -14.12
CA VAL A 20 -5.04 26.93 -12.66
C VAL A 20 -6.18 26.19 -11.96
N LEU A 21 -7.43 26.36 -12.43
CA LEU A 21 -8.58 25.65 -11.87
C LEU A 21 -8.50 24.14 -12.08
N LEU A 22 -8.10 23.67 -13.27
CA LEU A 22 -7.88 22.26 -13.54
C LEU A 22 -6.73 21.68 -12.69
N GLY A 23 -5.65 22.44 -12.52
CA GLY A 23 -4.56 22.09 -11.61
C GLY A 23 -5.04 21.91 -10.17
N MET A 24 -5.86 22.85 -9.67
CA MET A 24 -6.44 22.78 -8.33
C MET A 24 -7.37 21.58 -8.15
N ILE A 25 -8.21 21.26 -9.14
CA ILE A 25 -9.08 20.07 -9.09
C ILE A 25 -8.24 18.78 -9.05
N SER A 26 -7.13 18.72 -9.78
CA SER A 26 -6.23 17.57 -9.77
C SER A 26 -5.37 17.45 -8.50
N SER A 27 -5.06 18.57 -7.84
CA SER A 27 -4.29 18.59 -6.59
C SER A 27 -5.15 18.46 -5.33
N LEU A 28 -6.47 18.65 -5.45
CA LEU A 28 -7.39 18.40 -4.34
C LEU A 28 -7.46 16.88 -4.15
N PRO A 29 -7.12 16.36 -2.95
CA PRO A 29 -7.20 14.94 -2.65
C PRO A 29 -8.68 14.53 -2.46
N PHE A 30 -9.47 14.59 -3.52
CA PHE A 30 -10.85 14.09 -3.54
C PHE A 30 -10.92 12.56 -3.54
N VAL A 31 -9.78 11.89 -3.67
CA VAL A 31 -9.68 10.44 -3.56
C VAL A 31 -9.02 10.12 -2.23
N ASN A 32 -9.83 10.16 -1.17
CA ASN A 32 -9.48 9.61 0.14
C ASN A 32 -9.52 8.08 0.05
N ALA A 33 -8.69 7.50 -0.81
CA ALA A 33 -8.43 6.08 -0.80
C ALA A 33 -7.68 5.79 0.50
N ARG A 34 -8.41 5.39 1.55
CA ARG A 34 -7.81 4.79 2.74
C ARG A 34 -7.04 3.54 2.29
N LEU A 35 -5.78 3.73 1.97
CA LEU A 35 -4.76 2.68 1.82
C LEU A 35 -4.22 2.30 3.21
N ASP A 36 -5.05 2.39 4.24
CA ASP A 36 -4.72 1.98 5.61
C ASP A 36 -4.80 0.45 5.70
N PHE A 37 -4.03 -0.26 4.87
CA PHE A 37 -3.79 -1.68 5.08
C PHE A 37 -2.74 -1.78 6.19
N VAL A 38 -3.17 -2.19 7.38
CA VAL A 38 -2.25 -2.42 8.49
C VAL A 38 -1.46 -3.68 8.17
N CYS A 39 -0.16 -3.52 7.96
CA CYS A 39 0.77 -4.62 7.74
C CYS A 39 1.71 -4.78 8.94
N GLU A 40 1.84 -6.01 9.45
CA GLU A 40 2.83 -6.42 10.43
C GLU A 40 3.99 -7.12 9.71
N PHE A 41 5.22 -6.74 10.04
CA PHE A 41 6.43 -7.30 9.44
C PHE A 41 7.26 -8.04 10.50
N GLY A 42 8.03 -9.02 10.05
CA GLY A 42 8.91 -9.81 10.90
C GLY A 42 10.09 -10.40 10.13
N SER A 43 11.05 -10.95 10.85
CA SER A 43 12.20 -11.63 10.24
C SER A 43 11.92 -13.11 10.03
N MET A 44 12.59 -13.68 9.02
CA MET A 44 12.69 -15.13 8.90
C MET A 44 13.67 -15.68 9.94
N GLU A 45 13.28 -16.77 10.58
CA GLU A 45 14.11 -17.56 11.49
C GLU A 45 14.44 -18.91 10.85
N SER A 46 15.50 -19.55 11.33
CA SER A 46 15.80 -20.93 10.93
C SER A 46 16.14 -21.77 12.14
N THR A 47 15.63 -23.00 12.15
CA THR A 47 15.92 -23.99 13.19
C THR A 47 16.33 -25.31 12.55
N THR A 48 16.98 -26.17 13.32
CA THR A 48 17.36 -27.52 12.88
C THR A 48 16.44 -28.53 13.57
N THR A 49 15.76 -29.37 12.79
CA THR A 49 14.89 -30.44 13.31
C THR A 49 15.72 -31.53 13.98
N SER A 50 15.06 -32.42 14.73
CA SER A 50 15.68 -33.63 15.30
C SER A 50 16.48 -34.45 14.28
N ASP A 51 16.00 -34.45 13.03
CA ASP A 51 16.57 -35.22 11.92
C ASP A 51 17.73 -34.47 11.22
N GLY A 52 18.20 -33.35 11.77
CA GLY A 52 19.30 -32.55 11.21
C GLY A 52 18.92 -31.67 10.01
N ARG A 53 17.64 -31.61 9.62
CA ARG A 53 17.18 -30.75 8.52
C ARG A 53 17.03 -29.31 9.02
N ARG A 54 17.56 -28.36 8.24
CA ARG A 54 17.29 -26.93 8.47
C ARG A 54 15.90 -26.59 7.94
N VAL A 55 15.11 -25.92 8.76
CA VAL A 55 13.77 -25.42 8.42
C VAL A 55 13.77 -23.92 8.63
N GLU A 56 13.26 -23.20 7.64
CA GLU A 56 13.12 -21.76 7.63
C GLU A 56 11.65 -21.40 7.82
N PHE A 57 11.36 -20.48 8.73
CA PHE A 57 10.01 -20.15 9.14
C PHE A 57 9.90 -18.71 9.63
N CYS A 58 8.69 -18.18 9.68
CA CYS A 58 8.39 -16.87 10.23
C CYS A 58 7.42 -16.98 11.41
N ARG A 59 7.60 -16.14 12.44
CA ARG A 59 6.66 -16.02 13.57
C ARG A 59 5.61 -14.96 13.26
N THR A 60 4.35 -15.35 13.19
CA THR A 60 3.27 -14.42 12.82
C THR A 60 2.76 -13.61 14.00
N HIS A 61 2.88 -14.13 15.23
CA HIS A 61 2.17 -13.61 16.42
C HIS A 61 0.64 -13.55 16.24
N MET A 62 0.11 -14.39 15.34
CA MET A 62 -1.29 -14.57 15.01
C MET A 62 -1.66 -16.04 15.14
N ASP A 63 -2.89 -16.43 14.80
CA ASP A 63 -3.28 -17.83 14.63
C ASP A 63 -3.37 -18.17 13.13
N PRO A 64 -2.52 -19.07 12.58
CA PRO A 64 -1.48 -19.86 13.26
C PRO A 64 -0.22 -19.05 13.58
N ALA A 65 0.50 -19.42 14.65
CA ALA A 65 1.63 -18.65 15.21
C ALA A 65 2.92 -18.69 14.39
N PHE A 66 3.02 -19.65 13.47
CA PHE A 66 4.20 -19.87 12.63
C PHE A 66 3.77 -20.26 11.22
N MET A 67 4.60 -19.92 10.23
CA MET A 67 4.47 -20.38 8.85
C MET A 67 5.84 -20.71 8.28
N THR A 68 5.93 -21.65 7.34
CA THR A 68 7.21 -22.00 6.72
C THR A 68 7.53 -21.08 5.55
N LYS A 69 8.81 -21.02 5.17
CA LYS A 69 9.26 -20.28 3.99
C LYS A 69 8.53 -20.75 2.73
N GLY A 70 8.07 -19.79 1.92
CA GLY A 70 7.33 -20.01 0.67
C GLY A 70 5.83 -20.26 0.87
N ASP A 71 5.35 -20.25 2.11
CA ASP A 71 3.92 -20.36 2.37
C ASP A 71 3.19 -19.02 2.19
N PHE A 72 1.92 -19.14 1.84
CA PHE A 72 0.93 -18.08 1.97
C PHE A 72 -0.20 -18.58 2.86
N ILE A 73 -0.50 -17.85 3.93
CA ILE A 73 -1.55 -18.24 4.88
C ILE A 73 -2.47 -17.08 5.19
N VAL A 74 -3.69 -17.40 5.61
CA VAL A 74 -4.60 -16.45 6.25
C VAL A 74 -4.51 -16.67 7.75
N ALA A 75 -4.08 -15.64 8.48
CA ALA A 75 -3.95 -15.65 9.92
C ALA A 75 -4.99 -14.74 10.59
N ARG A 76 -5.23 -14.94 11.88
CA ARG A 76 -6.16 -14.11 12.66
C ARG A 76 -5.55 -13.57 13.94
N LYS A 77 -5.91 -12.34 14.29
CA LYS A 77 -5.51 -11.66 15.53
C LYS A 77 -6.60 -10.69 15.96
N ASN A 78 -7.14 -10.85 17.16
CA ASN A 78 -8.19 -9.97 17.72
C ASN A 78 -9.40 -9.80 16.76
N ASP A 79 -9.94 -10.89 16.22
CA ASP A 79 -11.02 -10.93 15.21
C ASP A 79 -10.72 -10.26 13.85
N ALA A 80 -9.52 -9.71 13.65
CA ALA A 80 -9.05 -9.25 12.36
C ALA A 80 -8.40 -10.39 11.56
N CYS A 81 -8.57 -10.33 10.24
CA CYS A 81 -8.01 -11.26 9.27
C CYS A 81 -6.74 -10.64 8.69
N TYR A 82 -5.70 -11.45 8.51
CA TYR A 82 -4.46 -11.06 7.86
C TYR A 82 -4.06 -12.07 6.79
N GLU A 83 -3.57 -11.59 5.65
CA GLU A 83 -2.90 -12.39 4.63
C GLU A 83 -1.39 -12.27 4.84
N CYS A 84 -0.74 -13.40 5.06
CA CYS A 84 0.67 -13.48 5.42
C CYS A 84 1.49 -14.22 4.38
N VAL A 85 2.70 -13.72 4.14
CA VAL A 85 3.74 -14.36 3.30
C VAL A 85 5.07 -14.40 4.06
N CYS A 86 5.84 -15.47 3.86
CA CYS A 86 7.18 -15.64 4.45
C CYS A 86 8.19 -15.99 3.36
N GLU A 87 9.04 -15.03 2.96
CA GLU A 87 10.02 -15.18 1.88
C GLU A 87 11.42 -14.75 2.31
N GLU A 88 12.46 -15.24 1.66
CA GLU A 88 13.86 -14.95 2.06
C GLU A 88 14.20 -13.46 1.93
N ASP A 89 13.71 -12.83 0.87
CA ASP A 89 14.03 -11.44 0.51
C ASP A 89 13.22 -10.43 1.35
N ILE A 90 12.07 -10.87 1.87
CA ILE A 90 11.06 -10.02 2.52
C ILE A 90 11.02 -10.26 4.04
N GLY A 91 11.32 -11.49 4.47
CA GLY A 91 10.94 -11.99 5.79
C GLY A 91 9.45 -12.28 5.84
N LEU A 92 8.81 -11.89 6.95
CA LEU A 92 7.37 -11.96 7.13
C LEU A 92 6.72 -10.64 6.72
N ALA A 93 5.63 -10.73 5.97
CA ALA A 93 4.66 -9.64 5.81
C ALA A 93 3.24 -10.18 5.99
N CYS A 94 2.49 -9.63 6.95
CA CYS A 94 1.09 -9.96 7.24
C CYS A 94 0.24 -8.70 7.11
N CYS A 95 -0.61 -8.59 6.10
CA CYS A 95 -1.46 -7.42 5.88
C CYS A 95 -2.93 -7.71 6.15
N GLU A 96 -3.66 -6.77 6.76
CA GLU A 96 -5.09 -6.95 7.02
C GLU A 96 -5.85 -7.27 5.72
N CYS A 97 -6.64 -8.34 5.74
CA CYS A 97 -7.41 -8.80 4.59
C CYS A 97 -8.31 -7.66 4.07
N PRO A 98 -8.40 -7.44 2.76
CA PRO A 98 -9.34 -6.48 2.22
C PRO A 98 -10.76 -6.84 2.68
N ARG A 99 -11.46 -5.92 3.36
CA ARG A 99 -12.86 -6.12 3.76
C ARG A 99 -13.64 -6.67 2.57
N ARG A 100 -14.38 -7.78 2.78
CA ARG A 100 -15.31 -8.34 1.79
C ARG A 100 -16.10 -7.19 1.17
N ARG A 101 -15.84 -6.86 -0.09
CA ARG A 101 -16.75 -6.02 -0.88
C ARG A 101 -18.06 -6.81 -0.90
N ARG A 102 -19.10 -6.30 -0.23
CA ARG A 102 -20.45 -6.87 -0.38
C ARG A 102 -20.77 -6.81 -1.88
N GLY A 103 -20.86 -7.97 -2.51
CA GLY A 103 -21.40 -8.13 -3.85
C GLY A 103 -22.91 -7.97 -3.83
#